data_AF-A0A1K2IUU3-F1
#
_entry.id   AF-A0A1K2IUU3-F1
#
_cell.length_a   1.000
_cell.length_b   1.000
_cell.length_c   1.000
_cell.angle_alpha   90.00
_cell.angle_beta   90.00
_cell.angle_gamma   90.00
#
_symmetry.space_group_name_H-M   'P 1'
#
loop_
_entity.id
_entity.type
_entity.pdbx_description
1 polymer ?
#
loop_
_entity_poly.entity_id
_entity_poly.type
_entity_poly.pdbx_seq_one_letter_code
_entity_poly.pdbx_strand_id
1 'polypeptide(L)'
;MLRFPSRTQSDLSIEMLQNLNLSLILGLTATTKENSNIISFVNVLSLKKEYMVKLSVIVYNHHKKEEVITSALYLQRQLELTAKEEKVIRKYIRPF
;
A
#
# COMPACT_ATOMS: atom_id res chain seq x y z
N MET A 1 -8.47 13.66 14.08
CA MET A 1 -7.82 12.79 13.09
C MET A 1 -6.35 12.63 13.50
N LEU A 2 -6.01 11.57 14.21
CA LEU A 2 -4.66 11.36 14.75
C LEU A 2 -3.76 10.78 13.63
N ARG A 3 -2.86 11.61 13.09
CA ARG A 3 -1.73 11.14 12.27
C ARG A 3 -0.69 10.56 13.22
N PHE A 4 -0.44 9.25 13.13
CA PHE A 4 0.74 8.66 13.76
C PHE A 4 1.97 9.04 12.91
N PRO A 5 2.96 9.76 13.45
CA PRO A 5 4.19 10.00 12.72
C PRO A 5 4.97 8.69 12.64
N SER A 6 5.49 8.35 11.46
CA SER A 6 6.52 7.31 11.33
C SER A 6 7.67 7.69 12.25
N ARG A 7 8.10 6.76 13.12
CA ARG A 7 9.10 6.98 14.19
C ARG A 7 10.45 7.59 13.76
N THR A 8 10.71 7.67 12.46
CA THR A 8 11.95 8.12 11.81
C THR A 8 11.97 9.61 11.40
N GLN A 9 10.96 10.41 11.73
CA GLN A 9 10.88 11.82 11.29
C GLN A 9 10.32 12.76 12.38
N SER A 10 10.66 12.54 13.65
CA SER A 10 10.51 13.62 14.63
C SER A 10 11.51 14.74 14.31
N ASP A 11 11.21 15.99 14.70
CA ASP A 11 12.12 17.12 14.50
C ASP A 11 13.52 16.82 15.06
N LEU A 12 13.59 16.12 16.19
CA LEU A 12 14.83 15.64 16.81
C LEU A 12 15.63 14.70 15.90
N SER A 13 14.98 13.79 15.16
CA SER A 13 15.66 12.89 14.24
C SER A 13 16.22 13.61 13.00
N ILE A 14 15.60 14.72 12.59
CA ILE A 14 16.07 15.56 11.47
C ILE A 14 17.31 16.34 11.90
N GLU A 15 17.28 16.94 13.10
CA GLU A 15 18.41 17.67 13.67
C GLU A 15 19.65 16.77 13.86
N MET A 16 19.45 15.54 14.34
CA MET A 16 20.52 14.54 14.42
C MET A 16 21.14 14.22 13.06
N LEU A 17 20.33 14.07 12.00
CA LEU A 17 20.82 13.79 10.65
C LEU A 17 21.63 14.96 10.07
N GLN A 18 21.24 16.21 10.35
CA GLN A 18 22.00 17.40 9.94
C GLN A 18 23.35 17.47 10.65
N ASN A 19 23.39 17.16 11.94
CA ASN A 19 24.62 17.19 12.74
C ASN A 19 25.63 16.10 12.35
N LEU A 20 25.20 15.02 11.70
CA LEU A 20 26.09 13.96 11.23
C LEU A 20 26.85 14.32 9.94
N ASN A 21 26.59 15.47 9.33
CA ASN A 21 27.24 15.96 8.10
C ASN A 21 27.33 14.88 6.99
N LEU A 22 26.22 14.15 6.78
CA LEU A 22 26.17 13.04 5.84
C LEU A 22 26.09 13.55 4.40
N SER A 23 26.91 12.99 3.50
CA SER A 23 26.85 13.31 2.08
C SER A 23 25.70 12.61 1.35
N LEU A 24 25.13 11.54 1.91
CA LEU A 24 24.04 10.76 1.32
C LEU A 24 23.21 10.04 2.39
N ILE A 25 21.88 10.04 2.21
CA ILE A 25 20.94 9.21 2.97
C ILE A 25 20.16 8.35 1.98
N LEU A 26 20.30 7.03 2.10
CA LEU A 26 19.56 6.08 1.27
C LEU A 26 18.33 5.56 2.04
N GLY A 27 17.15 5.95 1.58
CA GLY A 27 15.88 5.49 2.15
C GLY A 27 15.24 4.40 1.29
N LEU A 28 14.94 3.24 1.89
CA LEU A 28 14.09 2.22 1.29
C LEU A 28 12.66 2.41 1.79
N THR A 29 11.75 2.76 0.89
CA THR A 29 10.36 3.08 1.25
C THR A 29 9.39 2.62 0.16
N ALA A 30 8.21 2.16 0.59
CA ALA A 30 7.09 1.91 -0.32
C ALA A 30 6.32 3.20 -0.69
N THR A 31 6.57 4.30 0.03
CA THR A 31 5.92 5.60 -0.16
C THR A 31 6.96 6.69 -0.37
N THR A 32 6.85 7.42 -1.48
CA THR A 32 7.75 8.53 -1.83
C THR A 32 7.56 9.70 -0.87
N LYS A 33 8.65 10.39 -0.51
CA LYS A 33 8.62 11.59 0.33
C LYS A 33 8.91 12.82 -0.53
N GLU A 34 8.29 13.95 -0.20
CA GLU A 34 8.46 15.20 -0.96
C GLU A 34 9.91 15.72 -0.97
N ASN A 35 10.69 15.41 0.07
CA ASN A 35 12.09 15.81 0.21
C ASN A 35 13.09 14.69 -0.17
N SER A 36 12.73 13.81 -1.10
CA SER A 36 13.58 12.70 -1.53
C SER A 36 13.67 12.59 -3.04
N ASN A 37 14.87 12.25 -3.53
CA ASN A 37 15.07 11.90 -4.94
C ASN A 37 14.81 10.40 -5.13
N ILE A 38 14.00 10.06 -6.14
CA ILE A 38 13.73 8.66 -6.49
C ILE A 38 14.86 8.19 -7.42
N ILE A 39 15.67 7.23 -6.95
CA ILE A 39 16.78 6.66 -7.72
C ILE A 39 16.48 5.25 -8.25
N SER A 40 15.50 4.55 -7.69
CA SER A 40 15.08 3.22 -8.12
C SER A 40 13.63 2.97 -7.71
N PHE A 41 12.87 2.30 -8.58
CA PHE A 41 11.48 1.96 -8.35
C PHE A 41 11.21 0.51 -8.75
N VAL A 42 10.56 -0.25 -7.86
CA VAL A 42 10.15 -1.64 -8.13
C VAL A 42 8.63 -1.70 -8.11
N ASN A 43 8.06 -2.21 -9.20
CA ASN A 43 6.62 -2.43 -9.29
C ASN A 43 6.19 -3.57 -8.32
N VAL A 44 5.01 -3.40 -7.71
CA VAL A 44 4.36 -4.38 -6.82
C VAL A 44 4.23 -5.76 -7.48
N LEU A 45 3.98 -5.82 -8.79
CA LEU A 45 3.90 -7.07 -9.54
C LEU A 45 5.21 -7.88 -9.49
N SER A 46 6.35 -7.21 -9.52
CA SER A 46 7.67 -7.86 -9.41
C SER A 46 7.88 -8.40 -7.99
N LEU A 47 7.44 -7.66 -6.97
CA LEU A 47 7.51 -8.11 -5.57
C LEU A 47 6.64 -9.35 -5.31
N LYS A 48 5.52 -9.51 -6.04
CA LYS A 48 4.68 -10.72 -5.98
C LYS A 48 5.41 -11.95 -6.53
N LYS A 49 6.16 -11.81 -7.63
CA LYS A 49 6.95 -12.91 -8.22
C LYS A 49 8.00 -13.44 -7.24
N GLU A 50 8.61 -12.53 -6.49
CA GLU A 50 9.62 -12.84 -5.47
C GLU A 50 9.02 -13.21 -4.09
N TYR A 51 7.70 -13.46 -4.02
CA TYR A 51 7.00 -13.82 -2.77
C TYR A 51 7.16 -12.81 -1.62
N MET A 52 7.54 -11.56 -1.91
CA MET A 52 7.82 -10.54 -0.90
C MET A 52 6.55 -9.84 -0.36
N VAL A 53 5.38 -10.11 -0.95
CA VAL A 53 4.11 -9.47 -0.57
C VAL A 53 2.97 -10.49 -0.60
N LYS A 54 2.14 -10.48 0.45
CA LYS A 54 0.90 -11.29 0.55
C LYS A 54 -0.30 -10.62 -0.15
N LEU A 55 -0.09 -9.99 -1.31
CA LEU A 55 -1.18 -9.31 -2.01
C LEU A 55 -1.98 -10.31 -2.86
N SER A 56 -3.23 -10.53 -2.51
CA SER A 56 -4.21 -11.28 -3.31
C SER A 56 -4.59 -10.47 -4.56
N VAL A 57 -3.66 -10.33 -5.51
CA VAL A 57 -3.93 -9.63 -6.77
C VAL A 57 -4.69 -10.56 -7.70
N ILE A 58 -5.95 -10.23 -7.97
CA ILE A 58 -6.75 -10.83 -9.04
C ILE A 58 -6.72 -9.90 -10.24
N VAL A 59 -6.26 -10.40 -11.38
CA VAL A 59 -6.16 -9.63 -12.64
C VAL A 59 -7.21 -10.15 -13.60
N TYR A 60 -8.08 -9.27 -14.06
CA TYR A 60 -9.06 -9.57 -15.11
C TYR A 60 -8.67 -8.81 -16.38
N ASN A 61 -8.58 -9.53 -17.49
CA ASN A 61 -8.39 -8.91 -18.79
C ASN A 61 -9.76 -8.55 -19.37
N HIS A 62 -10.00 -7.27 -19.64
CA HIS A 62 -11.25 -6.76 -20.19
C HIS A 62 -10.96 -6.06 -21.52
N HIS A 63 -11.74 -6.39 -22.54
CA HIS A 63 -11.52 -5.87 -23.89
C HIS A 63 -12.28 -4.56 -24.12
N LYS A 64 -13.27 -4.27 -23.29
CA LYS A 64 -14.11 -3.06 -23.35
C LYS A 64 -14.25 -2.39 -21.99
N LYS A 65 -14.48 -1.08 -21.98
CA LYS A 65 -14.60 -0.29 -20.74
C LYS A 65 -15.83 -0.68 -19.93
N GLU A 66 -16.92 -1.02 -20.62
CA GLU A 66 -18.19 -1.42 -20.00
C GLU A 66 -18.01 -2.70 -19.16
N GLU A 67 -17.20 -3.65 -19.66
CA GLU A 67 -16.89 -4.90 -18.95
C GLU A 67 -16.13 -4.64 -17.65
N VAL A 68 -15.20 -3.69 -17.64
CA VAL A 68 -14.46 -3.29 -16.42
C VAL A 68 -15.43 -2.77 -15.36
N ILE A 69 -16.37 -1.90 -15.75
CA ILE A 69 -17.34 -1.30 -14.85
C ILE A 69 -18.27 -2.37 -14.29
N THR A 70 -18.77 -3.27 -15.14
CA THR A 70 -19.64 -4.38 -14.72
C THR A 70 -18.92 -5.31 -13.73
N SER A 71 -17.68 -5.70 -14.01
CA SER A 71 -16.90 -6.57 -13.13
C SER A 71 -16.56 -5.90 -11.79
N ALA A 72 -16.26 -4.60 -11.78
CA ALA A 72 -16.03 -3.85 -10.55
C ALA A 72 -17.28 -3.82 -9.67
N LEU A 73 -18.46 -3.52 -10.25
CA LEU A 73 -19.74 -3.51 -9.52
C LEU A 73 -20.11 -4.89 -8.98
N TYR A 74 -19.87 -5.94 -9.77
CA TYR A 74 -20.10 -7.31 -9.33
C TYR A 74 -19.21 -7.66 -8.13
N LEU A 75 -17.91 -7.39 -8.22
CA LEU A 75 -16.96 -7.66 -7.14
C LEU A 75 -17.32 -6.90 -5.86
N GLN A 76 -17.69 -5.63 -5.97
CA GLN A 76 -18.14 -4.82 -4.83
C GLN A 76 -19.33 -5.48 -4.12
N ARG A 77 -20.37 -5.89 -4.86
CA ARG A 77 -21.55 -6.55 -4.28
C ARG A 77 -21.20 -7.85 -3.57
N GLN A 78 -20.31 -8.65 -4.15
CA GLN A 78 -19.86 -9.89 -3.51
C GLN A 78 -19.14 -9.61 -2.19
N LEU A 79 -18.23 -8.63 -2.17
CA LEU A 79 -17.53 -8.23 -0.95
C LEU A 79 -18.49 -7.71 0.14
N GLU A 80 -19.52 -6.96 -0.24
CA GLU A 80 -20.55 -6.49 0.69
C GLU A 80 -21.38 -7.64 1.29
N LEU A 81 -21.71 -8.65 0.50
CA LEU A 81 -22.41 -9.85 0.96
C LEU A 81 -21.54 -10.65 1.92
N THR A 82 -20.29 -10.95 1.55
CA THR A 82 -19.33 -11.65 2.41
C THR A 82 -19.11 -10.88 3.72
N ALA A 83 -18.96 -9.56 3.68
CA ALA A 83 -18.82 -8.75 4.89
C ALA A 83 -20.05 -8.80 5.81
N LYS A 84 -21.26 -8.93 5.25
CA LYS A 84 -22.49 -9.12 6.04
C LYS A 84 -22.53 -10.51 6.69
N GLU A 85 -22.16 -11.55 5.96
CA GLU A 85 -22.07 -12.93 6.48
C GLU A 85 -21.01 -13.06 7.59
N GLU A 86 -19.86 -12.41 7.43
CA GLU A 86 -18.78 -12.45 8.43
C GLU A 86 -19.12 -11.73 9.74
N LYS A 87 -19.96 -10.69 9.70
CA LYS A 87 -20.49 -10.05 10.92
C LYS A 87 -21.26 -11.04 11.79
N VAL A 88 -21.89 -12.05 11.20
CA VAL A 88 -22.59 -13.12 11.92
C VAL A 88 -21.59 -14.11 12.55
N ILE A 89 -20.43 -14.33 11.91
CA ILE A 89 -19.41 -15.32 12.30
C ILE A 89 -18.37 -14.75 13.30
N ARG A 90 -18.45 -13.46 13.68
CA ARG A 90 -17.53 -12.75 14.62
C ARG A 90 -16.04 -12.85 14.27
N LYS A 91 -15.68 -13.05 13.00
CA LYS A 91 -14.29 -13.03 12.54
C LYS A 91 -14.09 -11.85 11.61
N TYR A 92 -14.00 -10.64 12.18
CA TYR A 92 -13.82 -9.40 11.41
C TYR A 92 -12.41 -9.37 10.79
N ILE A 93 -12.33 -9.57 9.48
CA ILE A 93 -11.10 -9.33 8.71
C ILE A 93 -11.04 -7.83 8.41
N ARG A 94 -9.97 -7.15 8.87
CA ARG A 94 -9.77 -5.74 8.53
C ARG A 94 -9.37 -5.64 7.05
N PRO A 95 -9.91 -4.68 6.28
CA PRO A 95 -9.35 -4.37 4.98
C PRO A 95 -7.90 -3.88 5.20
N PHE A 96 -6.96 -4.55 4.52
CA PHE A 96 -5.57 -4.14 4.44
C PHE A 96 -5.38 -3.04 3.39
#